data_AF-A0A960QZ01-F1
#
_entry.id   AF-A0A960QZ01-F1
#
_cell.length_a   1.000
_cell.length_b   1.000
_cell.length_c   1.000
_cell.angle_alpha   90.00
_cell.angle_beta   90.00
_cell.angle_gamma   90.00
#
_symmetry.space_group_name_H-M   'P 1'
#
loop_
_entity.id
_entity.type
_entity.pdbx_description
1 polymer ?
#
loop_
_entity_poly.entity_id
_entity_poly.type
_entity_poly.pdbx_seq_one_letter_code
_entity_poly.pdbx_strand_id
1 'polypeptide(L)'
;MEEEKKDHPLRIVKGNVLPENPEKGKSQGRFPSWLHRKLPRGKELFNTNAVLEKSALHTVCEEAKCPNRLECYSNKTATFLALGKACTRACGFCDIDFDKHPKLPEKDEPERIAQSAKSLGLRHVVITMVARDDLPDQGASHIADIIHTVRKVNPGVTLEVLTSDFSGDEKPLDIVLDANPEIFNHNIETVKRLSPRVRHKATYERTLHVLSYVKQSNKISFVKSGIMVGLGETDEEVKETLQDLKNVGCQMITIGQYLQPNKRKLLVKSFVTPEQFKEYERFGQSIGINYVYSGPFVRSSYNASLFKDHAFKGETFHG
;
A
#
# COMPACT_ATOMS: atom_id res chain seq x y z
N MET A 1 21.14 57.28 4.18
CA MET A 1 21.24 56.21 3.17
C MET A 1 21.09 54.90 3.92
N GLU A 2 19.86 54.45 4.10
CA GLU A 2 19.55 53.12 4.63
C GLU A 2 18.73 52.42 3.55
N GLU A 3 19.26 51.34 3.00
CA GLU A 3 18.57 50.47 2.05
C GLU A 3 17.67 49.50 2.83
N GLU A 4 16.36 49.59 2.56
CA GLU A 4 15.36 48.64 3.04
C GLU A 4 15.55 47.26 2.41
N LYS A 5 15.88 46.25 3.23
CA LYS A 5 15.71 44.84 2.86
C LYS A 5 14.23 44.47 2.92
N LYS A 6 13.63 44.22 1.75
CA LYS A 6 12.28 43.64 1.63
C LYS A 6 12.32 42.14 1.93
N ASP A 7 11.84 41.76 3.10
CA ASP A 7 11.49 40.38 3.43
C ASP A 7 10.31 39.92 2.56
N HIS A 8 10.50 38.83 1.82
CA HIS A 8 9.41 38.13 1.14
C HIS A 8 8.86 37.04 2.08
N PRO A 9 7.62 37.14 2.59
CA PRO A 9 7.06 36.09 3.42
C PRO A 9 6.79 34.85 2.56
N LEU A 10 7.41 33.74 2.95
CA LEU A 10 7.08 32.39 2.47
C LEU A 10 5.57 32.17 2.57
N ARG A 11 4.90 32.04 1.42
CA ARG A 11 3.50 31.62 1.34
C ARG A 11 3.38 30.22 1.92
N ILE A 12 2.91 30.13 3.17
CA ILE A 12 2.46 28.88 3.78
C ILE A 12 1.19 28.46 3.02
N VAL A 13 1.35 27.51 2.09
CA VAL A 13 0.23 26.80 1.48
C VAL A 13 -0.44 26.01 2.60
N LYS A 14 -1.64 26.43 3.02
CA LYS A 14 -2.48 25.67 3.93
C LYS A 14 -2.67 24.28 3.32
N GLY A 15 -2.01 23.26 3.89
CA GLY A 15 -2.24 21.87 3.53
C GLY A 15 -3.73 21.56 3.69
N ASN A 16 -4.28 20.79 2.75
CA ASN A 16 -5.69 20.39 2.72
C ASN A 16 -6.08 19.66 4.00
N VAL A 17 -6.51 20.35 5.07
CA VAL A 17 -7.13 19.68 6.21
C VAL A 17 -8.35 18.94 5.67
N LEU A 18 -8.33 17.61 5.69
CA LEU A 18 -9.49 16.84 5.28
C LEU A 18 -10.66 17.21 6.21
N PRO A 19 -11.81 17.62 5.67
CA PRO A 19 -12.97 17.96 6.49
C PRO A 19 -13.40 16.75 7.32
N GLU A 20 -14.04 16.99 8.48
CA GLU A 20 -14.83 15.96 9.17
C GLU A 20 -15.69 15.23 8.13
N ASN A 21 -15.79 13.90 8.21
CA ASN A 21 -16.50 13.08 7.23
C ASN A 21 -17.84 13.74 6.88
N PRO A 22 -17.98 14.38 5.70
CA PRO A 22 -19.11 15.27 5.44
C PRO A 22 -20.39 14.47 5.18
N GLU A 23 -20.30 13.14 5.12
CA GLU A 23 -21.42 12.26 4.88
C GLU A 23 -22.17 11.92 6.14
N LYS A 24 -23.21 12.71 6.41
CA LYS A 24 -24.37 12.29 7.19
C LYS A 24 -25.29 11.43 6.33
N GLY A 25 -24.81 10.26 5.91
CA GLY A 25 -25.58 9.27 5.12
C GLY A 25 -25.70 7.93 5.84
N LYS A 26 -26.73 7.14 5.54
CA LYS A 26 -26.77 5.73 5.97
C LYS A 26 -25.73 4.96 5.14
N SER A 27 -24.77 4.29 5.78
CA SER A 27 -23.93 3.31 5.09
C SER A 27 -24.85 2.25 4.47
N GLN A 28 -24.43 1.66 3.34
CA GLN A 28 -25.01 0.39 2.90
C GLN A 28 -25.02 -0.57 4.11
N GLY A 29 -26.13 -1.29 4.29
CA GLY A 29 -26.48 -1.99 5.53
C GLY A 29 -25.55 -3.15 5.90
N ARG A 30 -26.13 -4.22 6.47
CA ARG A 30 -25.38 -5.41 6.90
C ARG A 30 -24.53 -5.97 5.75
N PHE A 31 -23.35 -6.50 6.06
CA PHE A 31 -22.49 -7.13 5.06
C PHE A 31 -23.28 -8.18 4.26
N PRO A 32 -23.18 -8.18 2.92
CA PRO A 32 -23.76 -9.21 2.09
C PRO A 32 -23.11 -10.57 2.38
N SER A 33 -23.81 -11.65 2.05
CA SER A 33 -23.38 -13.02 2.36
C SER A 33 -21.99 -13.38 1.81
N TRP A 34 -21.62 -12.87 0.63
CA TRP A 34 -20.31 -13.10 0.02
C TRP A 34 -19.15 -12.37 0.71
N LEU A 35 -19.46 -11.40 1.59
CA LEU A 35 -18.48 -10.75 2.47
C LEU A 35 -18.40 -11.42 3.85
N HIS A 36 -19.09 -12.55 4.04
CA HIS A 36 -18.88 -13.40 5.21
C HIS A 36 -17.80 -14.45 4.91
N ARG A 37 -16.69 -14.40 5.64
CA ARG A 37 -15.64 -15.41 5.58
C ARG A 37 -15.46 -16.06 6.95
N LYS A 38 -15.31 -17.39 6.95
CA LYS A 38 -14.84 -18.09 8.15
C LYS A 38 -13.37 -17.73 8.37
N LEU A 39 -13.04 -17.20 9.54
CA LEU A 39 -11.65 -17.01 9.90
C LEU A 39 -10.96 -18.38 9.93
N PRO A 40 -9.81 -18.54 9.25
CA PRO A 40 -9.07 -19.79 9.31
C PRO A 40 -8.72 -20.14 10.77
N ARG A 41 -8.58 -21.44 11.08
CA ARG A 41 -8.11 -21.90 12.40
C ARG A 41 -6.69 -22.41 12.23
N GLY A 42 -5.74 -21.97 13.06
CA GLY A 42 -4.36 -22.43 12.97
C GLY A 42 -3.43 -21.83 14.02
N LYS A 43 -2.32 -22.52 14.29
CA LYS A 43 -1.28 -22.08 15.24
C LYS A 43 -0.37 -20.98 14.68
N GLU A 44 -0.26 -20.87 13.36
CA GLU A 44 0.61 -19.90 12.68
C GLU A 44 0.29 -18.44 13.05
N LEU A 45 -0.99 -18.11 13.30
CA LEU A 45 -1.37 -16.77 13.78
C LEU A 45 -0.82 -16.47 15.18
N PHE A 46 -0.89 -17.44 16.10
CA PHE A 46 -0.37 -17.27 17.45
C PHE A 46 1.15 -17.12 17.45
N ASN A 47 1.85 -17.95 16.65
CA ASN A 47 3.29 -17.86 16.50
C ASN A 47 3.72 -16.51 15.92
N THR A 48 3.00 -16.02 14.90
CA THR A 48 3.31 -14.74 14.26
C THR A 48 3.09 -13.56 15.20
N ASN A 49 1.94 -13.51 15.87
CA ASN A 49 1.64 -12.45 16.82
C ASN A 49 2.65 -12.42 17.98
N ALA A 50 3.04 -13.59 18.52
CA ALA A 50 4.02 -13.66 19.60
C ALA A 50 5.41 -13.11 19.19
N VAL A 51 5.83 -13.36 17.94
CA VAL A 51 7.07 -12.80 17.41
C VAL A 51 6.97 -11.29 17.21
N LEU A 52 5.83 -10.81 16.68
CA LEU A 52 5.62 -9.37 16.46
C LEU A 52 5.58 -8.57 17.77
N GLU A 53 4.85 -9.08 18.77
CA GLU A 53 4.78 -8.48 20.10
C GLU A 53 6.15 -8.42 20.77
N LYS A 54 6.93 -9.50 20.69
CA LYS A 54 8.28 -9.56 21.27
C LYS A 54 9.25 -8.59 20.60
N SER A 55 9.09 -8.35 19.30
CA SER A 55 9.95 -7.45 18.52
C SER A 55 9.49 -6.00 18.54
N ALA A 56 8.39 -5.65 19.23
CA ALA A 56 7.80 -4.31 19.25
C ALA A 56 7.63 -3.71 17.83
N LEU A 57 7.21 -4.54 16.88
CA LEU A 57 6.99 -4.14 15.49
C LEU A 57 5.50 -3.95 15.21
N HIS A 58 5.20 -3.08 14.24
CA HIS A 58 3.85 -2.89 13.73
C HIS A 58 3.65 -3.64 12.42
N THR A 59 2.46 -4.20 12.22
CA THR A 59 2.05 -4.74 10.93
C THR A 59 0.75 -4.10 10.47
N VAL A 60 0.66 -3.73 9.19
CA VAL A 60 -0.63 -3.30 8.61
C VAL A 60 -1.67 -4.41 8.72
N CYS A 61 -1.22 -5.66 8.75
CA CYS A 61 -2.05 -6.82 9.02
C CYS A 61 -2.86 -6.71 10.32
N GLU A 62 -2.24 -6.26 11.41
CA GLU A 62 -2.88 -6.09 12.72
C GLU A 62 -3.64 -4.78 12.82
N GLU A 63 -3.00 -3.66 12.44
CA GLU A 63 -3.59 -2.33 12.52
C GLU A 63 -4.88 -2.24 11.68
N ALA A 64 -4.87 -2.85 10.48
CA ALA A 64 -6.05 -2.88 9.60
C ALA A 64 -6.99 -4.08 9.85
N LYS A 65 -6.77 -4.86 10.92
CA LYS A 65 -7.56 -6.07 11.28
C LYS A 65 -7.79 -6.99 10.07
N CYS A 66 -6.73 -7.23 9.31
CA CYS A 66 -6.83 -7.84 7.99
C CYS A 66 -7.47 -9.24 8.06
N PRO A 67 -8.49 -9.54 7.24
CA PRO A 67 -9.15 -10.86 7.23
C PRO A 67 -8.27 -11.96 6.64
N ASN A 68 -7.15 -11.61 5.98
CA ASN A 68 -6.28 -12.55 5.28
C ASN A 68 -5.06 -13.00 6.10
N ARG A 69 -4.90 -12.53 7.34
CA ARG A 69 -3.70 -12.76 8.17
C ARG A 69 -3.26 -14.22 8.21
N LEU A 70 -4.17 -15.10 8.59
CA LEU A 70 -3.89 -16.53 8.74
C LEU A 70 -3.42 -17.17 7.44
N GLU A 71 -4.03 -16.80 6.31
CA GLU A 71 -3.68 -17.29 4.99
C GLU A 71 -2.29 -16.79 4.58
N CYS A 72 -2.03 -15.49 4.70
CA CYS A 72 -0.73 -14.90 4.40
C CYS A 72 0.39 -15.51 5.26
N TYR A 73 0.16 -15.64 6.57
CA TYR A 73 1.16 -16.19 7.50
C TYR A 73 1.44 -17.67 7.23
N SER A 74 0.40 -18.45 6.91
CA SER A 74 0.57 -19.86 6.51
C SER A 74 1.37 -19.99 5.22
N ASN A 75 1.24 -19.03 4.30
CA ASN A 75 2.02 -18.95 3.06
C ASN A 75 3.44 -18.37 3.25
N LYS A 76 3.84 -18.08 4.50
CA LYS A 76 5.14 -17.49 4.87
C LYS A 76 5.33 -16.09 4.27
N THR A 77 4.30 -15.27 4.38
CA THR A 77 4.28 -13.86 3.95
C THR A 77 3.76 -12.97 5.07
N ALA A 78 4.43 -11.83 5.32
CA ALA A 78 3.96 -10.80 6.23
C ALA A 78 4.23 -9.40 5.68
N THR A 79 3.46 -8.42 6.18
CA THR A 79 3.61 -7.00 5.83
C THR A 79 3.96 -6.18 7.07
N PHE A 80 5.18 -5.66 7.10
CA PHE A 80 5.66 -4.80 8.20
C PHE A 80 5.37 -3.34 7.90
N LEU A 81 4.84 -2.62 8.89
CA LEU A 81 4.66 -1.17 8.86
C LEU A 81 5.91 -0.50 9.45
N ALA A 82 6.72 0.11 8.59
CA ALA A 82 7.92 0.83 8.95
C ALA A 82 7.64 2.31 9.29
N LEU A 83 8.62 2.94 9.94
CA LEU A 83 8.64 4.36 10.34
C LEU A 83 7.60 4.71 11.42
N GLY A 84 7.22 3.72 12.22
CA GLY A 84 6.27 3.82 13.32
C GLY A 84 4.79 3.68 12.93
N LYS A 85 3.91 3.98 13.88
CA LYS A 85 2.46 3.77 13.77
C LYS A 85 1.62 5.02 13.46
N ALA A 86 2.26 6.19 13.37
CA ALA A 86 1.58 7.46 13.14
C ALA A 86 2.06 8.10 11.83
N CYS A 87 1.11 8.62 11.06
CA CYS A 87 1.31 9.12 9.71
C CYS A 87 1.14 10.64 9.67
N THR A 88 1.98 11.33 8.89
CA THR A 88 1.83 12.77 8.63
C THR A 88 0.67 13.10 7.69
N ARG A 89 -0.10 12.08 7.27
CA ARG A 89 -1.25 12.20 6.37
C ARG A 89 -2.46 11.47 6.95
N ALA A 90 -3.66 12.01 6.70
CA ALA A 90 -4.91 11.56 7.31
C ALA A 90 -5.93 11.04 6.27
N CYS A 91 -5.52 10.17 5.34
CA CYS A 91 -6.39 9.69 4.25
C CYS A 91 -7.75 9.18 4.76
N GLY A 92 -8.84 9.51 4.03
CA GLY A 92 -10.21 9.29 4.49
C GLY A 92 -10.60 7.81 4.65
N PHE A 93 -9.87 6.90 4.03
CA PHE A 93 -10.08 5.45 4.09
C PHE A 93 -9.19 4.72 5.11
N CYS A 94 -8.06 5.33 5.51
CA CYS A 94 -6.99 4.64 6.22
C CYS A 94 -7.17 4.70 7.74
N ASP A 95 -6.90 3.62 8.47
CA ASP A 95 -7.06 3.56 9.93
C ASP A 95 -5.79 3.85 10.74
N ILE A 96 -4.68 4.18 10.06
CA ILE A 96 -3.44 4.60 10.72
C ILE A 96 -3.65 5.98 11.37
N ASP A 97 -3.12 6.13 12.58
CA ASP A 97 -3.23 7.37 13.36
C ASP A 97 -2.54 8.54 12.65
N PHE A 98 -3.15 9.72 12.74
CA PHE A 98 -2.54 10.96 12.24
C PHE A 98 -1.74 11.63 13.36
N ASP A 99 -0.49 11.98 13.05
CA ASP A 99 0.33 12.84 13.89
C ASP A 99 1.14 13.78 12.98
N LYS A 100 1.10 15.08 13.28
CA LYS A 100 1.87 16.09 12.54
C LYS A 100 3.37 16.00 12.86
N HIS A 101 3.71 15.51 14.05
CA HIS A 101 5.08 15.40 14.55
C HIS A 101 5.32 13.99 15.12
N PRO A 102 5.31 12.94 14.28
CA PRO A 102 5.58 11.59 14.74
C PRO A 102 6.97 11.49 15.40
N LYS A 103 7.15 10.47 16.23
CA LYS A 103 8.48 10.16 16.79
C LYS A 103 9.49 9.88 15.66
N LEU A 104 10.77 10.16 15.95
CA LEU A 104 11.85 9.80 15.04
C LEU A 104 11.89 8.28 14.81
N PRO A 105 12.26 7.83 13.59
CA PRO A 105 12.46 6.41 13.31
C PRO A 105 13.46 5.77 14.28
N GLU A 106 13.14 4.57 14.73
CA GLU A 106 14.01 3.80 15.61
C GLU A 106 15.14 3.17 14.78
N LYS A 107 16.40 3.41 15.18
CA LYS A 107 17.57 2.98 14.40
C LYS A 107 17.71 1.46 14.26
N ASP A 108 17.14 0.71 15.19
CA ASP A 108 17.16 -0.76 15.21
C ASP A 108 15.93 -1.40 14.54
N GLU A 109 14.95 -0.61 14.06
CA GLU A 109 13.79 -1.12 13.31
C GLU A 109 14.19 -2.05 12.13
N PRO A 110 15.20 -1.72 11.29
CA PRO A 110 15.68 -2.63 10.24
C PRO A 110 16.11 -4.02 10.75
N GLU A 111 16.86 -4.06 11.86
CA GLU A 111 17.34 -5.32 12.43
C GLU A 111 16.18 -6.12 13.03
N ARG A 112 15.25 -5.45 13.73
CA ARG A 112 14.06 -6.12 14.29
C ARG A 112 13.20 -6.74 13.19
N ILE A 113 12.95 -6.02 12.09
CA ILE A 113 12.19 -6.56 10.94
C ILE A 113 12.91 -7.77 10.35
N ALA A 114 14.22 -7.67 10.15
CA ALA A 114 15.02 -8.75 9.58
C ALA A 114 15.03 -10.02 10.44
N GLN A 115 15.16 -9.88 11.76
CA GLN A 115 15.12 -11.01 12.70
C GLN A 115 13.71 -11.60 12.83
N SER A 116 12.66 -10.78 12.80
CA SER A 116 11.28 -11.25 12.76
C SER A 116 11.00 -12.04 11.49
N ALA A 117 11.44 -11.57 10.32
CA ALA A 117 11.30 -12.30 9.06
C ALA A 117 12.00 -13.67 9.11
N LYS A 118 13.20 -13.73 9.70
CA LYS A 118 13.95 -14.97 9.91
C LYS A 118 13.22 -15.94 10.83
N SER A 119 12.78 -15.43 11.98
CA SER A 119 12.13 -16.23 13.02
C SER A 119 10.82 -16.86 12.53
N LEU A 120 10.11 -16.16 11.64
CA LEU A 120 8.86 -16.62 11.04
C LEU A 120 9.08 -17.52 9.81
N GLY A 121 10.32 -17.63 9.33
CA GLY A 121 10.66 -18.37 8.11
C GLY A 121 9.95 -17.79 6.89
N LEU A 122 9.83 -16.46 6.81
CA LEU A 122 9.15 -15.80 5.69
C LEU A 122 9.92 -16.06 4.38
N ARG A 123 9.17 -16.25 3.29
CA ARG A 123 9.71 -16.38 1.93
C ARG A 123 9.52 -15.12 1.11
N HIS A 124 8.54 -14.32 1.49
CA HIS A 124 8.22 -13.03 0.89
C HIS A 124 7.91 -12.03 2.01
N VAL A 125 8.53 -10.85 1.94
CA VAL A 125 8.39 -9.80 2.94
C VAL A 125 7.92 -8.54 2.22
N VAL A 126 6.78 -8.00 2.67
CA VAL A 126 6.29 -6.70 2.21
C VAL A 126 6.66 -5.66 3.26
N ILE A 127 7.33 -4.59 2.85
CA ILE A 127 7.67 -3.44 3.69
C ILE A 127 6.79 -2.28 3.23
N THR A 128 5.83 -1.89 4.06
CA THR A 128 5.03 -0.68 3.83
C THR A 128 5.41 0.39 4.83
N MET A 129 5.07 1.63 4.54
CA MET A 129 5.41 2.76 5.39
C MET A 129 4.24 3.69 5.67
N VAL A 130 4.29 4.37 6.81
CA VAL A 130 3.55 5.62 6.99
C VAL A 130 4.18 6.74 6.16
N ALA A 131 3.41 7.77 5.82
CA ALA A 131 4.00 8.98 5.25
C ALA A 131 4.76 9.75 6.35
N ARG A 132 5.98 10.19 6.00
CA ARG A 132 6.88 10.95 6.87
C ARG A 132 7.26 12.26 6.20
N ASP A 133 6.26 13.10 5.91
CA ASP A 133 6.48 14.42 5.31
C ASP A 133 7.32 15.35 6.21
N ASP A 134 7.56 14.96 7.47
CA ASP A 134 8.42 15.63 8.45
C ASP A 134 9.93 15.35 8.26
N LEU A 135 10.30 14.29 7.52
CA LEU A 135 11.69 13.90 7.28
C LEU A 135 12.21 14.46 5.94
N PRO A 136 13.50 14.85 5.85
CA PRO A 136 14.07 15.45 4.63
C PRO A 136 13.96 14.58 3.38
N ASP A 137 14.16 13.26 3.51
CA ASP A 137 14.03 12.27 2.44
C ASP A 137 12.71 11.50 2.52
N GLN A 138 11.77 11.97 3.36
CA GLN A 138 10.47 11.36 3.60
C GLN A 138 10.54 9.88 4.04
N GLY A 139 11.67 9.45 4.62
CA GLY A 139 11.90 8.10 5.14
C GLY A 139 12.50 7.10 4.14
N ALA A 140 12.86 7.53 2.93
CA ALA A 140 13.40 6.65 1.89
C ALA A 140 14.67 5.90 2.31
N SER A 141 15.63 6.57 2.96
CA SER A 141 16.87 5.94 3.43
C SER A 141 16.59 4.83 4.44
N HIS A 142 15.59 5.02 5.30
CA HIS A 142 15.21 4.01 6.28
C HIS A 142 14.62 2.76 5.61
N ILE A 143 13.81 2.94 4.57
CA ILE A 143 13.28 1.82 3.78
C ILE A 143 14.42 1.07 3.08
N ALA A 144 15.40 1.79 2.51
CA ALA A 144 16.60 1.18 1.94
C ALA A 144 17.39 0.37 2.98
N ASP A 145 17.57 0.89 4.19
CA ASP A 145 18.24 0.19 5.30
C ASP A 145 17.50 -1.10 5.68
N ILE A 146 16.15 -1.09 5.73
CA ILE A 146 15.35 -2.28 5.97
C ILE A 146 15.57 -3.32 4.87
N ILE A 147 15.51 -2.92 3.58
CA ILE A 147 15.71 -3.83 2.45
C ILE A 147 17.08 -4.51 2.53
N HIS A 148 18.15 -3.73 2.72
CA HIS A 148 19.51 -4.25 2.83
C HIS A 148 19.66 -5.20 4.03
N THR A 149 19.12 -4.82 5.19
CA THR A 149 19.24 -5.60 6.42
C THR A 149 18.46 -6.92 6.31
N VAL A 150 17.21 -6.88 5.82
CA VAL A 150 16.41 -8.09 5.61
C VAL A 150 17.09 -9.03 4.63
N ARG A 151 17.61 -8.50 3.50
CA ARG A 151 18.31 -9.32 2.49
C ARG A 151 19.59 -9.96 3.04
N LYS A 152 20.36 -9.22 3.86
CA LYS A 152 21.57 -9.72 4.52
C LYS A 152 21.26 -10.85 5.50
N VAL A 153 20.23 -10.70 6.33
CA VAL A 153 19.87 -11.69 7.37
C VAL A 153 19.11 -12.89 6.78
N ASN A 154 18.37 -12.69 5.69
CA ASN A 154 17.47 -13.67 5.07
C ASN A 154 17.79 -13.85 3.58
N PRO A 155 18.93 -14.48 3.22
CA PRO A 155 19.27 -14.70 1.83
C PRO A 155 18.19 -15.52 1.11
N GLY A 156 17.74 -15.04 -0.05
CA GLY A 156 16.72 -15.71 -0.89
C GLY A 156 15.26 -15.33 -0.60
N VAL A 157 15.01 -14.48 0.41
CA VAL A 157 13.71 -13.81 0.59
C VAL A 157 13.50 -12.79 -0.52
N THR A 158 12.26 -12.72 -0.99
CA THR A 158 11.82 -11.69 -1.93
C THR A 158 11.20 -10.51 -1.16
N LEU A 159 11.45 -9.30 -1.64
CA LEU A 159 11.08 -8.04 -1.02
C LEU A 159 10.14 -7.25 -1.93
N GLU A 160 8.98 -6.91 -1.41
CA GLU A 160 8.07 -5.93 -1.99
C GLU A 160 8.09 -4.68 -1.11
N VAL A 161 8.21 -3.50 -1.71
CA VAL A 161 7.98 -2.23 -1.01
C VAL A 161 6.62 -1.66 -1.38
N LEU A 162 5.87 -1.17 -0.39
CA LEU A 162 4.66 -0.37 -0.57
C LEU A 162 4.91 1.03 0.01
N THR A 163 5.36 1.94 -0.83
CA THR A 163 5.85 3.25 -0.36
C THR A 163 4.76 4.32 -0.37
N SER A 164 5.05 5.43 0.34
CA SER A 164 4.39 6.70 0.07
C SER A 164 4.71 7.19 -1.35
N ASP A 165 4.11 8.31 -1.77
CA ASP A 165 4.44 8.94 -3.07
C ASP A 165 5.71 9.81 -3.01
N PHE A 166 6.36 9.92 -1.85
CA PHE A 166 7.49 10.83 -1.59
C PHE A 166 7.25 12.26 -2.12
N SER A 167 6.00 12.70 -2.11
CA SER A 167 5.57 13.97 -2.68
C SER A 167 5.91 14.17 -4.17
N GLY A 168 6.30 13.10 -4.88
CA GLY A 168 6.70 13.10 -6.27
C GLY A 168 8.18 13.41 -6.49
N ASP A 169 8.98 13.48 -5.41
CA ASP A 169 10.42 13.71 -5.51
C ASP A 169 11.13 12.43 -5.94
N GLU A 170 11.91 12.53 -7.01
CA GLU A 170 12.67 11.44 -7.61
C GLU A 170 13.87 11.03 -6.74
N LYS A 171 14.45 11.94 -5.95
CA LYS A 171 15.63 11.61 -5.13
C LYS A 171 15.30 10.57 -4.04
N PRO A 172 14.24 10.73 -3.22
CA PRO A 172 13.79 9.66 -2.32
C PRO A 172 13.40 8.38 -3.05
N LEU A 173 12.79 8.47 -4.25
CA LEU A 173 12.46 7.29 -5.04
C LEU A 173 13.73 6.52 -5.41
N ASP A 174 14.73 7.20 -5.97
CA ASP A 174 15.99 6.58 -6.38
C ASP A 174 16.69 5.85 -5.24
N ILE A 175 16.68 6.41 -4.01
CA ILE A 175 17.23 5.74 -2.82
C ILE A 175 16.57 4.36 -2.60
N VAL A 176 15.24 4.28 -2.71
CA VAL A 176 14.51 3.00 -2.55
C VAL A 176 14.76 2.07 -3.74
N LEU A 177 14.83 2.61 -4.96
CA LEU A 177 15.07 1.82 -6.16
C LEU A 177 16.48 1.21 -6.18
N ASP A 178 17.48 1.96 -5.70
CA ASP A 178 18.87 1.51 -5.61
C ASP A 178 19.07 0.41 -4.56
N ALA A 179 18.17 0.32 -3.57
CA ALA A 179 18.12 -0.81 -2.64
C ALA A 179 17.61 -2.11 -3.30
N ASN A 180 17.11 -2.04 -4.53
CA ASN A 180 16.75 -3.16 -5.39
C ASN A 180 15.73 -4.15 -4.78
N PRO A 181 14.51 -3.69 -4.40
CA PRO A 181 13.41 -4.61 -4.10
C PRO A 181 12.92 -5.31 -5.39
N GLU A 182 12.43 -6.54 -5.28
CA GLU A 182 11.90 -7.27 -6.44
C GLU A 182 10.59 -6.64 -6.97
N ILE A 183 9.76 -6.08 -6.08
CA ILE A 183 8.48 -5.45 -6.43
C ILE A 183 8.41 -4.05 -5.81
N PHE A 184 8.11 -3.05 -6.64
CA PHE A 184 7.76 -1.71 -6.18
C PHE A 184 6.25 -1.50 -6.31
N ASN A 185 5.59 -1.28 -5.19
CA ASN A 185 4.15 -1.08 -5.09
C ASN A 185 3.84 0.35 -4.65
N HIS A 186 2.98 1.04 -5.39
CA HIS A 186 2.41 2.31 -4.96
C HIS A 186 0.94 2.40 -5.40
N ASN A 187 0.03 2.41 -4.44
CA ASN A 187 -1.40 2.32 -4.71
C ASN A 187 -1.99 3.65 -5.22
N ILE A 188 -2.82 3.56 -6.26
CA ILE A 188 -3.67 4.64 -6.72
C ILE A 188 -4.91 4.83 -5.83
N GLU A 189 -5.31 3.77 -5.13
CA GLU A 189 -6.37 3.65 -4.13
C GLU A 189 -7.80 3.83 -4.65
N THR A 190 -8.03 4.77 -5.56
CA THR A 190 -9.37 5.07 -6.10
C THR A 190 -9.25 5.75 -7.47
N VAL A 191 -10.40 6.03 -8.08
CA VAL A 191 -10.51 6.70 -9.38
C VAL A 191 -10.21 8.20 -9.28
N LYS A 192 -9.82 8.81 -10.40
CA LYS A 192 -9.40 10.22 -10.48
C LYS A 192 -10.35 11.20 -9.80
N ARG A 193 -11.66 11.10 -10.05
CA ARG A 193 -12.71 11.97 -9.46
C ARG A 193 -12.75 11.90 -7.93
N LEU A 194 -12.50 10.72 -7.35
CA LEU A 194 -12.58 10.49 -5.91
C LEU A 194 -11.26 10.77 -5.19
N SER A 195 -10.12 10.78 -5.89
CA SER A 195 -8.79 10.91 -5.29
C SER A 195 -8.66 12.10 -4.32
N PRO A 196 -9.08 13.34 -4.65
CA PRO A 196 -8.95 14.49 -3.73
C PRO A 196 -9.70 14.34 -2.41
N ARG A 197 -10.73 13.48 -2.41
CA ARG A 197 -11.57 13.20 -1.24
C ARG A 197 -11.07 12.01 -0.44
N VAL A 198 -10.58 10.97 -1.13
CA VAL A 198 -10.12 9.72 -0.52
C VAL A 198 -8.72 9.89 0.07
N ARG A 199 -7.85 10.66 -0.58
CA ARG A 199 -6.42 10.75 -0.29
C ARG A 199 -6.08 12.18 0.13
N HIS A 200 -5.41 12.33 1.29
CA HIS A 200 -5.18 13.63 1.93
C HIS A 200 -4.27 14.56 1.11
N LYS A 201 -3.05 14.09 0.83
CA LYS A 201 -2.04 14.87 0.08
C LYS A 201 -1.71 14.26 -1.28
N ALA A 202 -1.98 12.96 -1.48
CA ALA A 202 -1.64 12.27 -2.71
C ALA A 202 -2.64 12.61 -3.82
N THR A 203 -2.14 12.80 -5.04
CA THR A 203 -2.95 13.05 -6.22
C THR A 203 -2.88 11.86 -7.17
N TYR A 204 -3.91 11.74 -8.01
CA TYR A 204 -4.01 10.69 -9.01
C TYR A 204 -2.84 10.77 -10.01
N GLU A 205 -2.60 11.96 -10.56
CA GLU A 205 -1.54 12.26 -11.52
C GLU A 205 -0.14 12.01 -10.94
N ARG A 206 0.09 12.38 -9.67
CA ARG A 206 1.37 12.12 -9.01
C ARG A 206 1.62 10.63 -8.82
N THR A 207 0.58 9.85 -8.53
CA THR A 207 0.70 8.40 -8.41
C THR A 207 1.11 7.78 -9.74
N LEU A 208 0.46 8.19 -10.83
CA LEU A 208 0.81 7.77 -12.19
C LEU A 208 2.24 8.17 -12.54
N HIS A 209 2.66 9.38 -12.19
CA HIS A 209 4.05 9.84 -12.36
C HIS A 209 5.05 8.93 -11.63
N VAL A 210 4.82 8.66 -10.34
CA VAL A 210 5.68 7.78 -9.53
C VAL A 210 5.81 6.40 -10.18
N LEU A 211 4.70 5.77 -10.56
CA LEU A 211 4.70 4.44 -11.19
C LEU A 211 5.44 4.45 -12.55
N SER A 212 5.22 5.49 -13.36
CA SER A 212 5.91 5.66 -14.65
C SER A 212 7.42 5.85 -14.47
N TYR A 213 7.84 6.69 -13.51
CA TYR A 213 9.24 6.94 -13.21
C TYR A 213 9.96 5.66 -12.79
N VAL A 214 9.34 4.92 -11.85
CA VAL A 214 9.87 3.63 -11.40
C VAL A 214 9.98 2.65 -12.56
N LYS A 215 8.98 2.57 -13.44
CA LYS A 215 9.06 1.70 -14.61
C LYS A 215 10.20 2.09 -15.55
N GLN A 216 10.37 3.38 -15.82
CA GLN A 216 11.38 3.91 -16.73
C GLN A 216 12.81 3.77 -16.17
N SER A 217 12.97 3.71 -14.84
CA SER A 217 14.27 3.48 -14.20
C SER A 217 14.93 2.17 -14.63
N ASN A 218 14.12 1.17 -15.03
CA ASN A 218 14.55 -0.21 -15.31
C ASN A 218 15.34 -0.88 -14.16
N LYS A 219 15.22 -0.37 -12.92
CA LYS A 219 15.87 -0.92 -11.72
C LYS A 219 15.03 -2.00 -11.03
N ILE A 220 13.72 -2.06 -11.30
CA ILE A 220 12.76 -2.92 -10.60
C ILE A 220 12.14 -3.94 -11.56
N SER A 221 11.95 -5.17 -11.07
CA SER A 221 11.37 -6.26 -11.87
C SER A 221 9.88 -6.07 -12.13
N PHE A 222 9.11 -5.69 -11.10
CA PHE A 222 7.66 -5.48 -11.21
C PHE A 222 7.20 -4.18 -10.55
N VAL A 223 6.40 -3.43 -11.30
CA VAL A 223 5.64 -2.28 -10.80
C VAL A 223 4.21 -2.70 -10.51
N LYS A 224 3.74 -2.37 -9.31
CA LYS A 224 2.45 -2.79 -8.77
C LYS A 224 1.66 -1.60 -8.26
N SER A 225 0.34 -1.70 -8.36
CA SER A 225 -0.59 -0.76 -7.74
C SER A 225 -1.84 -1.48 -7.25
N GLY A 226 -2.70 -0.74 -6.56
CA GLY A 226 -3.95 -1.25 -6.03
C GLY A 226 -5.04 -0.19 -6.03
N ILE A 227 -6.27 -0.65 -6.20
CA ILE A 227 -7.50 0.15 -6.15
C ILE A 227 -8.50 -0.51 -5.20
N MET A 228 -9.13 0.31 -4.37
CA MET A 228 -10.28 -0.10 -3.57
C MET A 228 -11.57 0.32 -4.29
N VAL A 229 -12.53 -0.61 -4.36
CA VAL A 229 -13.86 -0.38 -4.93
C VAL A 229 -14.93 -0.39 -3.83
N GLY A 230 -16.05 0.28 -4.08
CA GLY A 230 -17.12 0.54 -3.12
C GLY A 230 -17.09 1.93 -2.49
N LEU A 231 -16.31 2.86 -3.01
CA LEU A 231 -16.17 4.25 -2.53
C LEU A 231 -17.08 5.25 -3.26
N GLY A 232 -17.76 4.81 -4.32
CA GLY A 232 -18.72 5.61 -5.11
C GLY A 232 -18.25 5.90 -6.53
N GLU A 233 -17.25 5.16 -6.99
CA GLU A 233 -16.83 5.06 -8.39
C GLU A 233 -17.84 4.28 -9.24
N THR A 234 -17.87 4.53 -10.55
CA THR A 234 -18.57 3.68 -11.52
C THR A 234 -17.63 2.64 -12.12
N ASP A 235 -18.21 1.60 -12.72
CA ASP A 235 -17.46 0.52 -13.37
C ASP A 235 -16.59 1.07 -14.53
N GLU A 236 -17.04 2.10 -15.25
CA GLU A 236 -16.28 2.79 -16.29
C GLU A 236 -15.06 3.52 -15.72
N GLU A 237 -15.22 4.23 -14.59
CA GLU A 237 -14.09 4.93 -13.95
C GLU A 237 -13.03 3.95 -13.43
N VAL A 238 -13.46 2.76 -12.95
CA VAL A 238 -12.53 1.68 -12.58
C VAL A 238 -11.76 1.20 -13.81
N LYS A 239 -12.45 0.94 -14.92
CA LYS A 239 -11.81 0.51 -16.19
C LYS A 239 -10.87 1.57 -16.75
N GLU A 240 -11.23 2.85 -16.70
CA GLU A 240 -10.35 3.97 -17.07
C GLU A 240 -9.08 3.98 -16.20
N THR A 241 -9.24 3.78 -14.88
CA THR A 241 -8.11 3.72 -13.96
C THR A 241 -7.18 2.53 -14.23
N LEU A 242 -7.72 1.38 -14.61
CA LEU A 242 -6.92 0.22 -15.04
C LEU A 242 -6.15 0.54 -16.32
N GLN A 243 -6.76 1.25 -17.28
CA GLN A 243 -6.08 1.69 -18.49
C GLN A 243 -4.95 2.68 -18.19
N ASP A 244 -5.18 3.65 -17.32
CA ASP A 244 -4.16 4.62 -16.90
C ASP A 244 -2.97 3.93 -16.22
N LEU A 245 -3.24 2.99 -15.31
CA LEU A 245 -2.20 2.18 -14.67
C LEU A 245 -1.41 1.37 -15.69
N LYS A 246 -2.09 0.77 -16.67
CA LYS A 246 -1.42 0.05 -17.76
C LYS A 246 -0.53 0.98 -18.59
N ASN A 247 -0.99 2.20 -18.90
CA ASN A 247 -0.26 3.17 -19.71
C ASN A 247 1.05 3.64 -19.05
N VAL A 248 1.09 3.72 -17.72
CA VAL A 248 2.33 4.03 -16.96
C VAL A 248 3.20 2.80 -16.68
N GLY A 249 2.86 1.66 -17.27
CA GLY A 249 3.65 0.43 -17.19
C GLY A 249 3.50 -0.35 -15.88
N CYS A 250 2.39 -0.15 -15.16
CA CYS A 250 2.01 -1.03 -14.06
C CYS A 250 1.72 -2.45 -14.60
N GLN A 251 2.35 -3.45 -13.98
CA GLN A 251 2.27 -4.85 -14.42
C GLN A 251 1.37 -5.69 -13.51
N MET A 252 1.13 -5.21 -12.30
CA MET A 252 0.39 -5.91 -11.27
C MET A 252 -0.66 -5.01 -10.64
N ILE A 253 -1.92 -5.45 -10.61
CA ILE A 253 -3.00 -4.68 -10.01
C ILE A 253 -3.80 -5.54 -9.05
N THR A 254 -4.01 -5.01 -7.85
CA THR A 254 -4.95 -5.59 -6.87
C THR A 254 -6.22 -4.75 -6.80
N ILE A 255 -7.39 -5.39 -6.88
CA ILE A 255 -8.71 -4.76 -6.83
C ILE A 255 -9.48 -5.38 -5.66
N GLY A 256 -9.73 -4.58 -4.62
CA GLY A 256 -10.32 -5.06 -3.37
C GLY A 256 -11.53 -4.25 -2.92
N GLN A 257 -12.44 -4.85 -2.16
CA GLN A 257 -13.55 -4.09 -1.55
C GLN A 257 -13.01 -3.16 -0.45
N TYR A 258 -13.38 -1.88 -0.52
CA TYR A 258 -13.26 -0.94 0.58
C TYR A 258 -14.18 -1.39 1.72
N LEU A 259 -13.57 -1.65 2.88
CA LEU A 259 -14.27 -1.93 4.12
C LEU A 259 -13.97 -0.77 5.08
N GLN A 260 -15.02 -0.10 5.54
CA GLN A 260 -14.88 1.04 6.45
C GLN A 260 -14.25 0.58 7.77
N PRO A 261 -13.07 1.11 8.15
CA PRO A 261 -12.41 0.69 9.38
C PRO A 261 -13.15 1.12 10.64
N ASN A 262 -13.64 2.37 10.65
CA ASN A 262 -14.41 2.94 11.74
C ASN A 262 -15.33 4.08 11.24
N LYS A 263 -16.25 4.52 12.11
CA LYS A 263 -17.30 5.52 11.77
C LYS A 263 -16.77 6.90 11.35
N ARG A 264 -15.52 7.24 11.66
CA ARG A 264 -14.88 8.50 11.28
C ARG A 264 -14.34 8.47 9.84
N LYS A 265 -14.18 7.28 9.26
CA LYS A 265 -13.67 7.07 7.89
C LYS A 265 -14.82 7.11 6.88
N LEU A 266 -14.47 7.25 5.60
CA LEU A 266 -15.43 7.35 4.48
C LEU A 266 -16.46 6.21 4.52
N LEU A 267 -17.70 6.50 4.12
CA LEU A 267 -18.76 5.48 4.07
C LEU A 267 -18.54 4.54 2.89
N VAL A 268 -18.92 3.27 3.07
CA VAL A 268 -19.07 2.34 1.95
C VAL A 268 -20.31 2.75 1.15
N LYS A 269 -20.12 2.98 -0.16
CA LYS A 269 -21.19 3.38 -1.10
C LYS A 269 -21.87 2.20 -1.76
N SER A 270 -21.11 1.17 -2.06
CA SER A 270 -21.59 -0.07 -2.67
C SER A 270 -20.74 -1.26 -2.21
N PHE A 271 -21.37 -2.42 -2.18
CA PHE A 271 -20.67 -3.70 -2.05
C PHE A 271 -20.60 -4.33 -3.43
N VAL A 272 -19.41 -4.32 -4.02
CA VAL A 272 -19.16 -4.87 -5.35
C VAL A 272 -19.36 -6.38 -5.31
N THR A 273 -20.05 -6.91 -6.33
CA THR A 273 -20.35 -8.34 -6.41
C THR A 273 -19.13 -9.14 -6.87
N PRO A 274 -19.03 -10.44 -6.53
CA PRO A 274 -17.97 -11.31 -7.05
C PRO A 274 -17.90 -11.30 -8.59
N GLU A 275 -19.05 -11.19 -9.26
CA GLU A 275 -19.14 -11.11 -10.72
C GLU A 275 -18.51 -9.81 -11.26
N GLN A 276 -18.78 -8.66 -10.64
CA GLN A 276 -18.11 -7.41 -11.01
C GLN A 276 -16.59 -7.47 -10.79
N PHE A 277 -16.12 -8.09 -9.70
CA PHE A 277 -14.68 -8.32 -9.51
C PHE A 277 -14.08 -9.15 -10.66
N LYS A 278 -14.75 -10.23 -11.09
CA LYS A 278 -14.32 -11.03 -12.26
C LYS A 278 -14.32 -10.20 -13.56
N GLU A 279 -15.27 -9.29 -13.73
CA GLU A 279 -15.28 -8.39 -14.89
C GLU A 279 -14.10 -7.43 -14.90
N TYR A 280 -13.74 -6.86 -13.75
CA TYR A 280 -12.53 -6.03 -13.64
C TYR A 280 -11.25 -6.81 -13.91
N GLU A 281 -11.18 -8.05 -13.44
CA GLU A 281 -10.06 -8.95 -13.72
C GLU A 281 -9.91 -9.22 -15.22
N ARG A 282 -11.00 -9.67 -15.87
CA ARG A 282 -11.02 -9.94 -17.32
C ARG A 282 -10.67 -8.70 -18.14
N PHE A 283 -11.18 -7.54 -17.75
CA PHE A 283 -10.86 -6.29 -18.43
C PHE A 283 -9.38 -5.93 -18.28
N GLY A 284 -8.84 -6.00 -17.05
CA GLY A 284 -7.43 -5.69 -16.83
C GLY A 284 -6.50 -6.63 -17.62
N GLN A 285 -6.84 -7.92 -17.67
CA GLN A 285 -6.14 -8.91 -18.48
C GLN A 285 -6.28 -8.64 -19.99
N SER A 286 -7.47 -8.25 -20.47
CA SER A 286 -7.71 -8.01 -21.90
C SER A 286 -6.95 -6.79 -22.45
N ILE A 287 -6.66 -5.79 -21.61
CA ILE A 287 -5.79 -4.66 -21.94
C ILE A 287 -4.29 -4.93 -21.68
N GLY A 288 -3.95 -6.18 -21.33
CA GLY A 288 -2.58 -6.67 -21.23
C GLY A 288 -1.87 -6.40 -19.91
N ILE A 289 -2.58 -6.19 -18.79
CA ILE A 289 -1.97 -6.19 -17.46
C ILE A 289 -1.60 -7.64 -17.11
N ASN A 290 -0.33 -7.88 -16.77
CA ASN A 290 0.20 -9.24 -16.60
C ASN A 290 -0.48 -9.99 -15.45
N TYR A 291 -0.73 -9.30 -14.34
CA TYR A 291 -1.28 -9.89 -13.14
C TYR A 291 -2.38 -9.00 -12.56
N VAL A 292 -3.61 -9.50 -12.55
CA VAL A 292 -4.75 -8.82 -11.95
C VAL A 292 -5.34 -9.73 -10.89
N TYR A 293 -5.40 -9.27 -9.64
CA TYR A 293 -6.08 -9.99 -8.56
C TYR A 293 -7.27 -9.17 -8.13
N SER A 294 -8.45 -9.72 -8.35
CA SER A 294 -9.69 -9.00 -8.13
C SER A 294 -10.60 -9.80 -7.23
N GLY A 295 -10.97 -9.24 -6.09
CA GLY A 295 -11.91 -9.91 -5.21
C GLY A 295 -12.21 -9.17 -3.91
N PRO A 296 -13.30 -9.54 -3.21
CA PRO A 296 -13.78 -8.78 -2.07
C PRO A 296 -12.75 -8.61 -0.94
N PHE A 297 -11.96 -9.65 -0.69
CA PHE A 297 -10.94 -9.65 0.36
C PHE A 297 -9.53 -9.34 -0.14
N VAL A 298 -9.33 -9.08 -1.43
CA VAL A 298 -8.01 -8.75 -1.96
C VAL A 298 -7.49 -7.47 -1.29
N ARG A 299 -6.18 -7.45 -1.01
CA ARG A 299 -5.43 -6.34 -0.44
C ARG A 299 -4.13 -6.18 -1.22
N SER A 300 -3.51 -5.01 -1.16
CA SER A 300 -2.25 -4.74 -1.86
C SER A 300 -1.15 -5.76 -1.57
N SER A 301 -1.06 -6.30 -0.35
CA SER A 301 -0.07 -7.34 0.01
C SER A 301 -0.58 -8.79 -0.10
N TYR A 302 -1.83 -9.01 -0.55
CA TYR A 302 -2.41 -10.34 -0.65
C TYR A 302 -1.74 -11.17 -1.76
N ASN A 303 -1.45 -12.44 -1.46
CA ASN A 303 -0.87 -13.42 -2.39
C ASN A 303 0.43 -13.02 -3.09
N ALA A 304 1.19 -12.10 -2.50
CA ALA A 304 2.44 -11.65 -3.09
C ALA A 304 3.52 -12.75 -3.21
N SER A 305 3.43 -13.83 -2.43
CA SER A 305 4.31 -14.99 -2.57
C SER A 305 4.06 -15.84 -3.83
N LEU A 306 2.83 -15.84 -4.39
CA LEU A 306 2.54 -16.56 -5.64
C LEU A 306 3.34 -15.98 -6.82
N PHE A 307 3.80 -14.73 -6.72
CA PHE A 307 4.66 -14.11 -7.73
C PHE A 307 6.00 -14.80 -7.87
N LYS A 308 6.57 -15.34 -6.79
CA LYS A 308 7.86 -16.02 -6.87
C LYS A 308 7.76 -17.29 -7.72
N ASP A 309 6.66 -18.01 -7.58
CA ASP A 309 6.48 -19.30 -8.25
C ASP A 309 6.11 -19.15 -9.73
N HIS A 310 5.45 -18.06 -10.14
CA HIS A 310 5.02 -17.83 -11.53
C HIS A 310 5.94 -16.89 -12.33
N ALA A 311 6.38 -15.77 -11.72
CA ALA A 311 7.12 -14.74 -12.44
C ALA A 311 8.58 -15.12 -12.73
N PHE A 312 9.22 -15.92 -11.86
CA PHE A 312 10.57 -16.44 -12.09
C PHE A 312 10.60 -17.78 -12.85
N LYS A 313 9.42 -18.36 -13.15
CA LYS A 313 9.30 -19.56 -14.00
C LYS A 313 8.85 -19.27 -15.44
N GLY A 314 8.50 -18.02 -15.77
CA GLY A 314 8.11 -17.66 -17.13
C GLY A 314 6.76 -18.22 -17.59
N GLU A 315 5.92 -18.70 -16.66
CA GLU A 315 4.62 -19.32 -16.99
C GLU A 315 3.48 -18.30 -16.76
N THR A 316 2.85 -17.86 -17.85
CA THR A 316 1.60 -17.09 -17.83
C THR A 316 0.45 -17.96 -17.32
N PHE A 317 -0.19 -17.57 -16.22
CA PHE A 317 -1.33 -18.28 -15.65
C PHE A 317 -2.59 -18.08 -16.52
N HIS A 318 -3.14 -19.17 -17.06
CA HIS A 318 -4.53 -19.24 -17.52
C HIS A 318 -5.31 -19.96 -16.42
N GLY A 319 -6.08 -19.22 -15.63
CA GLY A 319 -7.00 -19.74 -14.60
C GLY A 319 -8.42 -19.37 -14.94
#